data_AF-A0A081C689-F1
#
_entry.id   AF-A0A081C689-F1
#
_cell.length_a   1.000
_cell.length_b   1.000
_cell.length_c   1.000
_cell.angle_alpha   90.00
_cell.angle_beta   90.00
_cell.angle_gamma   90.00
#
_symmetry.space_group_name_H-M   'P 1'
#
loop_
_entity.id
_entity.type
_entity.pdbx_description
1 polymer ?
#
loop_
_entity_poly.entity_id
_entity_poly.type
_entity_poly.pdbx_seq_one_letter_code
_entity_poly.pdbx_strand_id
1 'polypeptide(L)'
;MPKTVLESKFTELEGLDRINHIVYEMKCLFREITKSDYGIDGEIELCIPKENRKGYQATGGIIKVQAKSGRSYITQDTPASFSAKSSKDDFEYWYNSNFPAIFIIFHPQDKKLYCKDMKAYLNSTPHVWQSPYKNHL
;
A
#
# COMPACT_ATOMS: atom_id res chain seq x y z
N MET A 1 33.01 13.63 6.27
CA MET A 1 31.92 14.21 5.46
C MET A 1 30.61 14.01 6.20
N PRO A 2 29.74 15.03 6.33
CA PRO A 2 28.40 14.84 6.87
C PRO A 2 27.57 13.94 5.95
N LYS A 3 26.62 13.19 6.53
CA LYS A 3 25.68 12.36 5.75
C LYS A 3 24.53 13.23 5.24
N THR A 4 24.15 13.07 3.98
CA THR A 4 22.98 13.72 3.40
C THR A 4 21.78 12.79 3.47
N VAL A 5 20.65 13.29 3.97
CA VAL A 5 19.34 12.62 3.90
C VAL A 5 18.52 13.28 2.79
N LEU A 6 17.97 12.48 1.88
CA LEU A 6 17.17 12.99 0.77
C LEU A 6 15.75 13.36 1.24
N GLU A 7 15.15 14.41 0.67
CA GLU A 7 13.77 14.82 0.95
C GLU A 7 12.75 13.69 0.73
N SER A 8 13.01 12.83 -0.26
CA SER A 8 12.19 11.65 -0.56
C SER A 8 12.05 10.72 0.65
N LYS A 9 13.06 10.65 1.53
CA LYS A 9 12.99 9.82 2.73
C LYS A 9 11.95 10.34 3.72
N PHE A 10 11.81 11.66 3.85
CA PHE A 10 10.78 12.23 4.73
C PHE A 10 9.37 11.99 4.18
N THR A 11 9.19 12.02 2.86
CA THR A 11 7.90 11.69 2.22
C THR A 11 7.54 10.21 2.40
N GLU A 12 8.53 9.33 2.33
CA GLU A 12 8.37 7.90 2.63
C GLU A 12 7.89 7.68 4.08
N LEU A 13 8.60 8.27 5.04
CA LEU A 13 8.26 8.18 6.46
C LEU A 13 6.86 8.75 6.76
N GLU A 14 6.52 9.90 6.19
CA GLU A 14 5.19 10.50 6.34
C GLU A 14 4.08 9.58 5.83
N GLY A 15 4.31 8.89 4.70
CA GLY A 15 3.37 7.90 4.17
C GLY A 15 3.18 6.70 5.11
N LEU A 16 4.26 6.17 5.68
CA LEU A 16 4.21 5.07 6.66
C LEU A 16 3.50 5.50 7.95
N ASP A 17 3.77 6.70 8.46
CA ASP A 17 3.09 7.27 9.62
C ASP A 17 1.58 7.42 9.35
N ARG A 18 1.22 7.86 8.14
CA ARG A 18 -0.18 7.98 7.74
C ARG A 18 -0.87 6.61 7.66
N ILE A 19 -0.20 5.58 7.17
CA ILE A 19 -0.74 4.21 7.12
C ILE A 19 -1.02 3.72 8.53
N ASN A 20 -0.02 3.83 9.43
CA ASN A 20 -0.16 3.49 10.84
C ASN A 20 -1.39 4.16 11.46
N HIS A 21 -1.51 5.47 11.29
CA HIS A 21 -2.61 6.26 11.84
C HIS A 21 -3.98 5.73 11.39
N ILE A 22 -4.20 5.55 10.07
CA ILE A 22 -5.48 5.07 9.55
C ILE A 22 -5.77 3.63 10.03
N VAL A 23 -4.78 2.75 10.03
CA VAL A 23 -4.96 1.35 10.48
C VAL A 23 -5.37 1.30 11.96
N TYR A 24 -4.82 2.17 12.81
CA TYR A 24 -5.21 2.27 14.22
C TYR A 24 -6.59 2.90 14.43
N GLU A 25 -7.01 3.83 13.57
CA GLU A 25 -8.40 4.34 13.56
C GLU A 25 -9.39 3.21 13.23
N MET A 26 -9.02 2.35 12.28
CA MET A 26 -9.76 1.11 11.93
C MET A 26 -9.66 0.02 13.01
N LYS A 27 -8.93 0.27 14.11
CA LYS A 27 -8.72 -0.67 15.22
C LYS A 27 -8.04 -1.97 14.81
N CYS A 28 -7.25 -1.93 13.75
CA CYS A 28 -6.40 -3.03 13.29
C CYS A 28 -4.95 -2.79 13.71
N LEU A 29 -4.07 -3.78 13.52
CA LEU A 29 -2.65 -3.68 13.86
C LEU A 29 -1.81 -3.63 12.59
N PHE A 30 -0.98 -2.60 12.43
CA PHE A 30 0.04 -2.55 11.37
C PHE A 30 1.39 -3.02 11.91
N ARG A 31 2.11 -3.81 11.11
CA ARG A 31 3.50 -4.18 11.37
C ARG A 31 4.31 -3.88 10.13
N GLU A 32 5.23 -2.93 10.24
CA GLU A 32 6.20 -2.64 9.19
C GLU A 32 7.21 -3.80 9.09
N ILE A 33 7.50 -4.24 7.87
CA ILE A 33 8.50 -5.27 7.59
C ILE A 33 9.80 -4.54 7.25
N THR A 34 10.71 -4.49 8.22
CA THR A 34 11.96 -3.71 8.13
C THR A 34 13.07 -4.40 7.33
N LYS A 35 12.91 -5.69 6.99
CA LYS A 35 13.76 -6.41 6.04
C LYS A 35 13.05 -6.50 4.70
N SER A 36 13.40 -5.59 3.80
CA SER A 36 13.08 -5.65 2.38
C SER A 36 13.48 -7.02 1.85
N ASP A 37 12.57 -7.70 1.15
CA ASP A 37 13.03 -8.77 0.28
C ASP A 37 12.25 -8.90 -1.05
N TYR A 38 10.93 -8.64 -1.15
CA TYR A 38 10.23 -8.84 -2.45
C TYR A 38 8.94 -7.99 -2.65
N GLY A 39 8.95 -6.69 -2.34
CA GLY A 39 7.79 -5.83 -2.65
C GLY A 39 6.61 -5.92 -1.69
N ILE A 40 6.91 -6.08 -0.39
CA ILE A 40 5.94 -5.96 0.71
C ILE A 40 6.62 -5.18 1.82
N ASP A 41 6.00 -4.09 2.25
CA ASP A 41 6.54 -3.17 3.26
C ASP A 41 5.89 -3.36 4.63
N GLY A 42 4.78 -4.10 4.70
CA GLY A 42 4.10 -4.36 5.96
C GLY A 42 2.94 -5.33 5.87
N GLU A 43 2.32 -5.54 7.02
CA GLU A 43 1.12 -6.34 7.16
C GLU A 43 0.12 -5.70 8.11
N ILE A 44 -1.17 -5.85 7.80
CA ILE A 44 -2.29 -5.44 8.63
C ILE A 44 -2.95 -6.69 9.17
N GLU A 45 -3.00 -6.83 10.49
CA GLU A 45 -3.82 -7.84 11.15
C GLU A 45 -5.20 -7.26 11.51
N LEU A 46 -6.23 -7.89 10.96
CA LEU A 46 -7.61 -7.52 11.21
C LEU A 46 -8.00 -7.86 12.63
N CYS A 47 -8.62 -6.91 13.31
CA CYS A 47 -9.14 -7.09 14.65
C CYS A 47 -10.63 -6.75 14.69
N ILE A 48 -11.40 -7.52 15.44
CA ILE A 48 -12.84 -7.31 15.61
C ILE A 48 -13.16 -6.94 17.07
N PRO A 49 -14.15 -6.09 17.34
CA PRO A 49 -14.58 -5.81 18.71
C PRO A 49 -14.99 -7.10 19.42
N LYS A 50 -14.53 -7.29 20.66
CA LYS A 50 -15.02 -8.40 21.49
C LYS A 50 -16.48 -8.16 21.88
N GLU A 51 -17.27 -9.23 21.93
CA GLU A 51 -18.68 -9.18 22.35
C GLU A 51 -18.86 -8.54 23.74
N ASN A 52 -17.93 -8.83 24.66
CA ASN A 52 -17.91 -8.26 26.01
C ASN A 52 -17.48 -6.78 26.08
N ARG A 53 -17.25 -6.13 24.93
CA ARG A 53 -16.79 -4.74 24.74
C ARG A 53 -15.48 -4.38 25.44
N LYS A 54 -14.72 -5.37 25.94
CA LYS A 54 -13.40 -5.17 26.55
C LYS A 54 -12.29 -5.41 25.53
N GLY A 55 -12.18 -4.49 24.58
CA GLY A 55 -11.12 -4.46 23.58
C GLY A 55 -11.45 -5.20 22.29
N TYR A 56 -10.40 -5.57 21.55
CA TYR A 56 -10.48 -6.18 20.23
C TYR A 56 -9.81 -7.56 20.25
N GLN A 57 -10.33 -8.47 19.41
CA GLN A 57 -9.74 -9.79 19.16
C GLN A 57 -9.01 -9.75 17.83
N ALA A 58 -7.74 -10.10 17.86
CA ALA A 58 -6.95 -10.37 16.67
C ALA A 58 -7.53 -11.61 15.96
N THR A 59 -7.82 -11.50 14.68
CA THR A 59 -8.53 -12.55 13.93
C THR A 59 -7.59 -13.58 13.30
N GLY A 60 -6.28 -13.29 13.23
CA GLY A 60 -5.34 -14.01 12.37
C GLY A 60 -5.51 -13.71 10.87
N GLY A 61 -6.49 -12.88 10.49
CA GLY A 61 -6.65 -12.38 9.13
C GLY A 61 -5.60 -11.33 8.81
N ILE A 62 -4.64 -11.68 7.94
CA ILE A 62 -3.51 -10.82 7.58
C ILE A 62 -3.65 -10.34 6.14
N ILE A 63 -3.54 -9.02 5.94
CA ILE A 63 -3.43 -8.38 4.62
C ILE A 63 -2.00 -7.87 4.45
N LYS A 64 -1.34 -8.23 3.35
CA LYS A 64 -0.02 -7.71 3.01
C LYS A 64 -0.13 -6.34 2.36
N VAL A 65 0.83 -5.47 2.64
CA VAL A 65 0.86 -4.08 2.19
C VAL A 65 2.12 -3.83 1.40
N GLN A 66 1.99 -3.33 0.18
CA GLN A 66 3.03 -2.55 -0.47
C GLN A 66 2.62 -1.08 -0.39
N ALA A 67 3.50 -0.23 0.12
CA ALA A 67 3.36 1.21 0.16
C ALA A 67 4.38 1.87 -0.78
N LYS A 68 3.95 2.88 -1.53
CA LYS A 68 4.84 3.81 -2.21
C LYS A 68 4.46 5.23 -1.86
N SER A 69 5.47 6.06 -1.69
CA SER A 69 5.30 7.47 -1.36
C SER A 69 6.12 8.33 -2.30
N GLY A 70 5.58 9.49 -2.66
CA GLY A 70 6.29 10.52 -3.39
C GLY A 70 5.93 10.61 -4.87
N ARG A 71 6.27 11.77 -5.44
CA ARG A 71 5.81 12.21 -6.77
C ARG A 71 6.28 11.32 -7.92
N SER A 72 7.41 10.64 -7.76
CA SER A 72 8.00 9.78 -8.81
C SER A 72 7.12 8.59 -9.19
N TYR A 73 6.28 8.12 -8.26
CA TYR A 73 5.35 7.01 -8.47
C TYR A 73 4.04 7.45 -9.10
N ILE A 74 3.75 8.75 -9.15
CA ILE A 74 2.45 9.29 -9.55
C ILE A 74 2.59 9.93 -10.95
N THR A 75 1.73 9.55 -11.87
CA THR A 75 1.70 10.03 -13.26
C THR A 75 0.28 10.35 -13.68
N GLN A 76 0.11 11.11 -14.78
CA GLN A 76 -1.21 11.50 -15.29
C GLN A 76 -2.11 12.09 -14.19
N ASP A 77 -1.50 12.89 -13.31
CA ASP A 77 -2.17 13.42 -12.13
C ASP A 77 -3.07 14.60 -12.50
N THR A 78 -4.35 14.44 -12.20
CA THR A 78 -5.42 15.40 -12.48
C THR A 78 -6.27 15.56 -11.21
N PRO A 79 -7.13 16.59 -11.14
CA PRO A 79 -8.02 16.76 -9.98
C PRO A 79 -8.98 15.57 -9.72
N ALA A 80 -9.21 14.71 -10.72
CA ALA A 80 -10.17 13.60 -10.62
C ALA A 80 -9.52 12.21 -10.54
N SER A 81 -8.27 12.05 -11.02
CA SER A 81 -7.59 10.76 -11.10
C SER A 81 -6.09 10.92 -11.25
N PHE A 82 -5.34 9.88 -10.87
CA PHE A 82 -3.92 9.74 -11.18
C PHE A 82 -3.59 8.29 -11.50
N SER A 83 -2.48 8.06 -12.16
CA SER A 83 -1.91 6.73 -12.38
C SER A 83 -0.76 6.52 -11.41
N ALA A 84 -0.58 5.30 -10.90
CA ALA A 84 0.64 4.98 -10.15
C ALA A 84 1.44 3.83 -10.77
N LYS A 85 2.76 4.03 -10.72
CA LYS A 85 3.73 3.13 -11.34
C LYS A 85 3.93 1.87 -10.49
N SER A 86 3.89 0.74 -11.16
CA SER A 86 4.28 -0.58 -10.66
C SER A 86 4.86 -1.36 -11.83
N SER A 87 5.76 -2.30 -11.56
CA SER A 87 6.36 -3.15 -12.58
C SER A 87 5.45 -4.35 -12.91
N LYS A 88 5.73 -5.01 -14.04
CA LYS A 88 5.07 -6.28 -14.37
C LYS A 88 5.38 -7.35 -13.32
N ASP A 89 6.63 -7.38 -12.82
CA ASP A 89 7.07 -8.32 -11.80
C ASP A 89 6.29 -8.15 -10.49
N ASP A 90 6.01 -6.89 -10.10
CA ASP A 90 5.15 -6.60 -8.93
C ASP A 90 3.73 -7.17 -9.14
N PHE A 91 3.15 -6.96 -10.33
CA PHE A 91 1.82 -7.50 -10.66
C PHE A 91 1.80 -9.02 -10.66
N GLU A 92 2.78 -9.66 -11.30
CA GLU A 92 2.91 -11.12 -11.31
C GLU A 92 3.09 -11.67 -9.88
N TYR A 93 3.88 -11.00 -9.04
CA TYR A 93 4.06 -11.36 -7.64
C TYR A 93 2.75 -11.29 -6.84
N TRP A 94 2.03 -10.17 -6.90
CA TRP A 94 0.77 -10.02 -6.16
C TRP A 94 -0.33 -10.94 -6.69
N TYR A 95 -0.44 -11.10 -8.01
CA TYR A 95 -1.43 -11.97 -8.64
C TYR A 95 -1.25 -13.42 -8.23
N ASN A 96 -0.01 -13.92 -8.28
CA ASN A 96 0.31 -15.33 -7.99
C ASN A 96 0.49 -15.62 -6.49
N SER A 97 0.57 -14.59 -5.63
CA SER A 97 0.69 -14.77 -4.19
C SER A 97 -0.49 -15.58 -3.61
N ASN A 98 -0.32 -16.19 -2.45
CA ASN A 98 -1.39 -16.90 -1.73
C ASN A 98 -2.04 -16.05 -0.63
N PHE A 99 -1.65 -14.79 -0.49
CA PHE A 99 -2.15 -13.86 0.51
C PHE A 99 -2.98 -12.72 -0.13
N PRO A 100 -3.90 -12.07 0.60
CA PRO A 100 -4.48 -10.82 0.14
C PRO A 100 -3.42 -9.70 0.21
N ALA A 101 -3.37 -8.86 -0.83
CA ALA A 101 -2.39 -7.79 -0.94
C ALA A 101 -3.07 -6.48 -1.35
N ILE A 102 -2.78 -5.41 -0.62
CA ILE A 102 -3.16 -4.05 -0.99
C ILE A 102 -1.94 -3.23 -1.39
N PHE A 103 -2.10 -2.44 -2.44
CA PHE A 103 -1.13 -1.44 -2.86
C PHE A 103 -1.61 -0.07 -2.40
N ILE A 104 -0.78 0.64 -1.65
CA ILE A 104 -1.09 1.94 -1.07
C ILE A 104 -0.15 2.99 -1.66
N ILE A 105 -0.74 4.10 -2.13
CA ILE A 105 -0.02 5.30 -2.55
C ILE A 105 -0.29 6.42 -1.55
N PHE A 106 0.76 6.99 -1.00
CA PHE A 106 0.68 8.29 -0.33
C PHE A 106 0.86 9.41 -1.34
N HIS A 107 -0.21 10.18 -1.55
CA HIS A 107 -0.23 11.30 -2.49
C HIS A 107 0.21 12.60 -1.78
N PRO A 108 1.37 13.18 -2.13
CA PRO A 108 2.00 14.22 -1.31
C PRO A 108 1.30 15.58 -1.38
N GLN A 109 0.46 15.83 -2.40
CA GLN A 109 -0.20 17.11 -2.59
C GLN A 109 -1.44 17.30 -1.70
N ASP A 110 -2.25 16.25 -1.56
CA ASP A 110 -3.48 16.25 -0.76
C ASP A 110 -3.31 15.48 0.57
N LYS A 111 -2.14 14.86 0.77
CA LYS A 111 -1.74 14.16 2.01
C LYS A 111 -2.69 12.99 2.33
N LYS A 112 -3.20 12.32 1.30
CA LYS A 112 -4.10 11.18 1.42
C LYS A 112 -3.44 9.86 1.03
N LEU A 113 -4.04 8.77 1.53
CA LEU A 113 -3.73 7.41 1.09
C LEU A 113 -4.80 6.95 0.11
N TYR A 114 -4.34 6.39 -1.00
CA TYR A 114 -5.16 5.72 -1.99
C TYR A 114 -4.76 4.25 -2.00
N CYS A 115 -5.74 3.34 -2.01
CA CYS A 115 -5.46 1.91 -1.98
C CYS A 115 -6.23 1.14 -3.06
N LYS A 116 -5.62 0.06 -3.56
CA LYS A 116 -6.32 -0.98 -4.31
C LYS A 116 -6.01 -2.35 -3.74
N ASP A 117 -7.04 -3.20 -3.70
CA ASP A 117 -6.86 -4.65 -3.67
C ASP A 117 -6.26 -5.09 -5.01
N MET A 118 -5.01 -5.54 -4.98
CA MET A 118 -4.29 -5.86 -6.20
C MET A 118 -4.82 -7.10 -6.89
N LYS A 119 -5.29 -8.10 -6.15
CA LYS A 119 -5.86 -9.31 -6.76
C LYS A 119 -7.19 -9.02 -7.41
N ALA A 120 -8.07 -8.30 -6.72
CA ALA A 120 -9.34 -7.89 -7.29
C ALA A 120 -9.13 -7.00 -8.53
N TYR A 121 -8.19 -6.05 -8.46
CA TYR A 121 -7.85 -5.18 -9.59
C TYR A 121 -7.31 -5.97 -10.79
N LEU A 122 -6.31 -6.83 -10.60
CA LEU A 122 -5.68 -7.58 -11.69
C LEU A 122 -6.64 -8.62 -12.32
N ASN A 123 -7.53 -9.22 -11.54
CA ASN A 123 -8.59 -10.10 -12.04
C ASN A 123 -9.65 -9.35 -12.87
N SER A 124 -10.04 -8.15 -12.44
CA SER A 124 -11.06 -7.33 -13.12
C SER A 124 -10.52 -6.48 -14.25
N THR A 125 -9.20 -6.39 -14.40
CA THR A 125 -8.54 -5.50 -15.36
C THR A 125 -7.55 -6.26 -16.25
N PRO A 126 -7.98 -7.22 -17.10
CA PRO A 126 -7.05 -8.08 -17.86
C PRO A 126 -6.12 -7.34 -18.83
N HIS A 127 -6.48 -6.11 -19.23
CA HIS A 127 -5.66 -5.30 -20.13
C HIS A 127 -4.38 -4.77 -19.48
N VAL A 128 -4.24 -4.80 -18.14
CA VAL A 128 -2.98 -4.45 -17.45
C VAL A 128 -1.82 -5.37 -17.83
N TRP A 129 -2.12 -6.54 -18.38
CA TRP A 129 -1.12 -7.50 -18.86
C TRP A 129 -0.69 -7.24 -20.32
N GLN A 130 -1.33 -6.29 -21.02
CA GLN A 130 -1.05 -5.98 -22.42
C GLN A 130 -0.04 -4.83 -22.53
N SER A 131 0.86 -4.93 -23.51
CA SER A 131 1.86 -3.90 -23.78
C SER A 131 1.27 -2.71 -24.56
N PRO A 132 1.65 -1.45 -24.27
CA PRO A 132 2.45 -1.04 -23.12
C PRO A 132 1.61 -1.14 -21.83
N TYR A 133 2.19 -1.68 -20.75
CA TYR A 133 1.50 -1.86 -19.48
C TYR A 133 1.00 -0.50 -18.97
N LYS A 134 -0.30 -0.23 -19.11
CA LYS A 134 -0.93 1.02 -18.67
C LYS A 134 -1.58 0.78 -17.32
N ASN A 135 -1.05 1.45 -16.30
CA ASN A 135 -1.56 1.37 -14.94
C ASN A 135 -2.50 2.55 -14.69
N HIS A 136 -3.80 2.33 -14.70
CA HIS A 136 -4.77 3.34 -14.29
C HIS A 136 -5.24 3.02 -12.86
N LEU A 137 -4.89 3.87 -11.91
CA LEU A 137 -5.33 3.72 -10.53
C LEU A 137 -6.57 4.57 -10.26
#